data_AF-A0A6N2EIW5-F1
#
_entry.id   AF-A0A6N2EIW5-F1
#
_cell.length_a   1.000
_cell.length_b   1.000
_cell.length_c   1.000
_cell.angle_alpha   90.00
_cell.angle_beta   90.00
_cell.angle_gamma   90.00
#
_symmetry.space_group_name_H-M   'P 1'
#
loop_
_entity.id
_entity.type
_entity.pdbx_description
1 polymer ?
#
loop_
_entity_poly.entity_id
_entity_poly.type
_entity_poly.pdbx_seq_one_letter_code
_entity_poly.pdbx_strand_id
1 'polypeptide(L)'
;MPLRFTCSCRAGTCAGGCLEAAGGMGAGARGLSPGSPGQQRLHPLQRCRQWPRCQLPAGCGEPGSSSFRQAVTAFFQRAYRSRGGRLDVAFSDGRIDVHWNGTQEQQDALQRALGLIEQGRPPEARELLETLLQLEPSSSEALYNLGLLCSDAGELEHAAELLEHCVALDPAHANAWVALGMAALRADAPEQARPALEKAVELEPSNPDALRTHGTLLLMQHEPREAVAVLRRAQAAAPGDPVVLLSLAQALIAADLDAHAAEADGLLRQVLELVPRGEIAEKARRASQRIANHNLRRSQGEGLRPAVVDGLRQALQIYAGLNPEQRKAVLVEVSAIGEKGLPVNRPEVSYTLETLTGSFTALQLACLIELGARQVLGMADGGFGFEGEVQEALRAQQASS
;
A
#
# COMPACT_ATOMS: atom_id res chain seq x y z
N MET A 1 29.22 4.91 -3.56
CA MET A 1 30.42 4.72 -2.70
C MET A 1 31.10 3.42 -3.10
N PRO A 2 32.43 3.26 -3.04
CA PRO A 2 33.05 1.99 -3.39
C PRO A 2 32.59 0.92 -2.39
N LEU A 3 32.09 -0.20 -2.90
CA LEU A 3 31.76 -1.40 -2.12
C LEU A 3 33.05 -1.87 -1.44
N ARG A 4 33.17 -1.55 -0.16
CA ARG A 4 34.35 -1.84 0.66
C ARG A 4 33.91 -2.65 1.86
N PHE A 5 34.06 -3.96 1.77
CA PHE A 5 34.05 -4.79 2.98
C PHE A 5 35.39 -4.64 3.70
N THR A 6 35.34 -4.35 5.01
CA THR A 6 36.51 -4.35 5.89
C THR A 6 36.24 -5.30 7.04
N CYS A 7 36.85 -6.49 7.01
CA CYS A 7 36.87 -7.39 8.17
C CYS A 7 38.29 -7.35 8.77
N SER A 8 38.41 -7.07 10.08
CA SER A 8 39.69 -6.89 10.77
C SER A 8 39.76 -7.74 12.04
N CYS A 9 40.51 -8.85 12.02
CA CYS A 9 40.61 -9.81 13.13
C CYS A 9 42.03 -9.91 13.71
N ARG A 10 42.17 -9.85 15.05
CA ARG A 10 43.46 -10.03 15.76
C ARG A 10 43.86 -11.51 15.83
N ALA A 11 45.06 -11.86 15.40
CA ALA A 11 45.67 -13.18 15.55
C ALA A 11 46.26 -13.31 16.97
N GLY A 12 45.73 -14.23 17.78
CA GLY A 12 46.21 -14.57 19.12
C GLY A 12 46.24 -16.09 19.34
N THR A 13 47.23 -16.56 20.09
CA THR A 13 47.52 -17.95 20.41
C THR A 13 46.50 -18.55 21.39
N CYS A 14 45.80 -19.61 20.98
CA CYS A 14 45.12 -20.53 21.91
C CYS A 14 45.53 -21.98 21.61
N ALA A 15 46.30 -22.56 22.53
CA ALA A 15 46.53 -23.99 22.61
C ALA A 15 45.29 -24.65 23.21
N GLY A 16 44.85 -25.79 22.65
CA GLY A 16 43.89 -26.70 23.28
C GLY A 16 42.48 -26.74 22.68
N GLY A 17 42.16 -27.88 22.06
CA GLY A 17 40.88 -28.60 22.00
C GLY A 17 39.53 -27.87 21.97
N CYS A 18 38.77 -28.05 20.89
CA CYS A 18 37.54 -28.86 20.84
C CYS A 18 36.78 -28.68 19.51
N LEU A 19 36.41 -29.80 18.90
CA LEU A 19 35.51 -29.93 17.75
C LEU A 19 34.07 -29.63 18.16
N GLU A 20 33.31 -28.95 17.30
CA GLU A 20 31.98 -29.33 16.77
C GLU A 20 31.26 -28.11 16.20
N ALA A 21 30.70 -28.29 14.99
CA ALA A 21 29.57 -27.57 14.37
C ALA A 21 29.84 -27.17 12.91
N ALA A 22 29.89 -28.16 12.03
CA ALA A 22 29.56 -27.98 10.62
C ALA A 22 29.04 -29.30 10.05
N GLY A 23 27.73 -29.49 10.06
CA GLY A 23 27.07 -30.56 9.31
C GLY A 23 25.64 -30.84 9.75
N GLY A 24 24.68 -30.58 8.86
CA GLY A 24 23.45 -31.37 8.76
C GLY A 24 22.12 -30.68 9.10
N MET A 25 21.26 -30.54 8.10
CA MET A 25 19.81 -30.37 8.24
C MET A 25 19.18 -31.61 8.92
N GLY A 26 18.12 -31.41 9.72
CA GLY A 26 17.03 -32.39 9.90
C GLY A 26 16.72 -32.90 11.32
N ALA A 27 15.58 -32.43 11.84
CA ALA A 27 14.62 -33.09 12.76
C ALA A 27 15.02 -33.42 14.22
N GLY A 28 14.27 -32.83 15.16
CA GLY A 28 13.66 -33.58 16.27
C GLY A 28 14.11 -33.28 17.70
N ALA A 29 13.12 -32.88 18.51
CA ALA A 29 13.00 -33.07 19.97
C ALA A 29 13.54 -32.00 20.94
N ARG A 30 12.61 -31.13 21.35
CA ARG A 30 12.12 -30.88 22.73
C ARG A 30 13.13 -30.73 23.88
N GLY A 31 13.17 -29.51 24.40
CA GLY A 31 12.74 -29.22 25.78
C GLY A 31 13.84 -29.06 26.83
N LEU A 32 14.04 -27.83 27.29
CA LEU A 32 13.73 -27.37 28.67
C LEU A 32 14.23 -25.92 28.90
N SER A 33 13.28 -25.01 29.08
CA SER A 33 13.40 -23.65 29.68
C SER A 33 13.64 -23.76 31.21
N PRO A 34 13.72 -22.69 32.06
CA PRO A 34 13.46 -21.25 31.82
C PRO A 34 14.42 -20.26 32.53
N GLY A 35 14.34 -18.98 32.18
CA GLY A 35 15.01 -17.89 32.90
C GLY A 35 14.76 -16.50 32.31
N SER A 36 13.56 -15.96 32.54
CA SER A 36 13.18 -14.55 32.33
C SER A 36 13.96 -13.63 33.30
N PRO A 37 13.79 -12.29 33.31
CA PRO A 37 13.54 -11.31 32.25
C PRO A 37 14.56 -10.15 32.31
N GLY A 38 15.00 -9.59 31.17
CA GLY A 38 15.76 -8.34 31.23
C GLY A 38 16.55 -7.99 29.98
N GLN A 39 16.13 -6.92 29.31
CA GLN A 39 16.95 -6.11 28.39
C GLN A 39 17.83 -6.90 27.40
N GLN A 40 17.24 -7.45 26.34
CA GLN A 40 18.01 -7.71 25.12
C GLN A 40 18.23 -6.37 24.42
N ARG A 41 19.28 -5.65 24.85
CA ARG A 41 19.93 -4.67 23.99
C ARG A 41 20.57 -5.44 22.84
N LEU A 42 19.91 -5.49 21.70
CA LEU A 42 20.56 -5.89 20.46
C LEU A 42 21.58 -4.80 20.13
N HIS A 43 22.85 -5.13 20.35
CA HIS A 43 23.97 -4.25 20.10
C HIS A 43 24.24 -4.18 18.58
N PRO A 44 24.23 -2.98 17.96
CA PRO A 44 24.66 -2.81 16.59
C PRO A 44 26.19 -2.91 16.52
N LEU A 45 26.69 -3.48 15.43
CA LEU A 45 28.11 -3.70 15.11
C LEU A 45 28.81 -4.76 15.99
N GLN A 46 28.72 -6.04 15.61
CA GLN A 46 29.86 -6.91 15.85
C GLN A 46 30.99 -6.51 14.88
N ARG A 47 31.83 -5.57 15.35
CA ARG A 47 33.28 -5.73 15.14
C ARG A 47 33.61 -7.15 15.63
N CYS A 48 33.79 -8.10 14.72
CA CYS A 48 34.36 -9.41 15.02
C CYS A 48 35.74 -9.20 15.66
N ARG A 49 35.79 -9.03 16.98
CA ARG A 49 37.03 -8.75 17.71
C ARG A 49 37.84 -10.01 18.01
N GLN A 50 37.29 -11.19 17.78
CA GLN A 50 38.01 -12.45 17.81
C GLN A 50 37.35 -13.40 16.79
N TRP A 51 38.07 -13.72 15.71
CA TRP A 51 37.77 -14.93 14.97
C TRP A 51 38.25 -16.09 15.85
N PRO A 52 37.37 -16.99 16.34
CA PRO A 52 37.87 -18.21 16.93
C PRO A 52 38.66 -18.95 15.84
N ARG A 53 39.75 -19.62 16.21
CA ARG A 53 40.72 -20.32 15.34
C ARG A 53 40.10 -21.33 14.35
N CYS A 54 38.78 -21.52 14.42
CA CYS A 54 37.92 -22.50 13.77
C CYS A 54 37.55 -22.19 12.31
N GLN A 55 37.86 -21.00 11.77
CA GLN A 55 37.47 -20.62 10.38
C GLN A 55 38.65 -20.35 9.42
N LEU A 56 39.89 -20.44 9.89
CA LEU A 56 41.07 -20.44 9.01
C LEU A 56 41.39 -21.88 8.57
N PRO A 57 41.98 -22.11 7.39
CA PRO A 57 42.37 -23.44 6.94
C PRO A 57 43.19 -24.19 8.00
N ALA A 58 42.92 -25.49 8.18
CA ALA A 58 43.80 -26.33 8.99
C ALA A 58 45.22 -26.30 8.39
N GLY A 59 46.24 -26.09 9.23
CA GLY A 59 47.64 -26.11 8.79
C GLY A 59 48.22 -24.79 8.26
N CYS A 60 47.67 -23.63 8.62
CA CYS A 60 48.20 -22.31 8.19
C CYS A 60 49.64 -21.98 8.69
N GLY A 61 50.31 -22.86 9.45
CA GLY A 61 51.64 -22.56 9.99
C GLY A 61 51.65 -21.45 11.05
N GLU A 62 52.81 -20.89 11.35
CA GLU A 62 52.97 -19.87 12.38
C GLU A 62 52.35 -18.51 11.96
N PRO A 63 51.49 -17.89 12.79
CA PRO A 63 50.92 -16.57 12.53
C PRO A 63 52.00 -15.54 12.19
N GLY A 64 51.83 -14.86 11.05
CA GLY A 64 52.77 -13.83 10.58
C GLY A 64 53.83 -14.32 9.58
N SER A 65 54.06 -15.63 9.48
CA SER A 65 54.95 -16.24 8.47
C SER A 65 54.45 -16.04 7.04
N SER A 66 55.34 -16.18 6.05
CA SER A 66 54.97 -16.08 4.63
C SER A 66 54.01 -17.19 4.20
N SER A 67 54.19 -18.41 4.73
CA SER A 67 53.30 -19.56 4.50
C SER A 67 51.91 -19.32 5.10
N PHE A 68 51.83 -18.72 6.29
CA PHE A 68 50.56 -18.29 6.89
C PHE A 68 49.85 -17.25 6.03
N ARG A 69 50.55 -16.19 5.60
CA ARG A 69 49.95 -15.15 4.76
C ARG A 69 49.43 -15.74 3.43
N GLN A 70 50.20 -16.62 2.80
CA GLN A 70 49.78 -17.30 1.57
C GLN A 70 48.55 -18.20 1.77
N ALA A 71 48.53 -19.00 2.83
CA ALA A 71 47.41 -19.90 3.13
C ALA A 71 46.10 -19.12 3.40
N VAL A 72 46.19 -18.04 4.19
CA VAL A 72 45.06 -17.16 4.49
C VAL A 72 44.58 -16.42 3.24
N THR A 73 45.48 -15.88 2.43
CA THR A 73 45.11 -15.22 1.17
C THR A 73 44.46 -16.20 0.20
N ALA A 74 45.01 -17.41 0.03
CA ALA A 74 44.45 -18.44 -0.85
C ALA A 74 43.05 -18.90 -0.40
N PHE A 75 42.82 -18.98 0.92
CA PHE A 75 41.51 -19.27 1.48
C PHE A 75 40.47 -18.23 1.08
N PHE A 76 40.74 -16.94 1.30
CA PHE A 76 39.81 -15.89 0.91
C PHE A 76 39.67 -15.78 -0.61
N GLN A 77 40.75 -15.96 -1.38
CA GLN A 77 40.66 -16.02 -2.84
C GLN A 77 39.72 -17.14 -3.31
N ARG A 78 39.74 -18.31 -2.66
CA ARG A 78 38.81 -19.41 -2.97
C ARG A 78 37.39 -19.08 -2.55
N ALA A 79 37.20 -18.47 -1.37
CA ALA A 79 35.89 -18.07 -0.85
C ALA A 79 35.20 -16.98 -1.69
N TYR A 80 35.97 -16.06 -2.27
CA TYR A 80 35.46 -14.97 -3.12
C TYR A 80 35.56 -15.28 -4.63
N ARG A 81 36.07 -16.45 -5.02
CA ARG A 81 36.27 -16.82 -6.43
C ARG A 81 34.98 -16.74 -7.26
N SER A 82 33.86 -17.22 -6.70
CA SER A 82 32.56 -17.18 -7.37
C SER A 82 31.93 -15.79 -7.41
N ARG A 83 32.41 -14.85 -6.58
CA ARG A 83 31.88 -13.49 -6.48
C ARG A 83 32.49 -12.52 -7.49
N GLY A 84 33.57 -12.87 -8.20
CA GLY A 84 34.27 -11.94 -9.09
C GLY A 84 34.92 -10.77 -8.34
N GLY A 85 35.44 -9.76 -9.05
CA GLY A 85 36.05 -8.57 -8.45
C GLY A 85 37.50 -8.75 -7.95
N ARG A 86 38.02 -7.74 -7.25
CA ARG A 86 39.39 -7.72 -6.72
C ARG A 86 39.38 -7.89 -5.20
N LEU A 87 40.10 -8.90 -4.72
CA LEU A 87 40.31 -9.16 -3.31
C LEU A 87 41.74 -8.73 -2.91
N ASP A 88 41.85 -7.79 -1.98
CA ASP A 88 43.10 -7.38 -1.36
C ASP A 88 43.10 -7.85 0.11
N VAL A 89 44.03 -8.73 0.47
CA VAL A 89 44.22 -9.20 1.85
C VAL A 89 45.49 -8.57 2.41
N ALA A 90 45.34 -7.72 3.42
CA ALA A 90 46.44 -7.05 4.10
C ALA A 90 46.67 -7.61 5.50
N PHE A 91 47.91 -7.54 5.97
CA PHE A 91 48.32 -8.02 7.28
C PHE A 91 49.01 -6.87 8.03
N SER A 92 48.41 -6.37 9.11
CA SER A 92 48.91 -5.21 9.86
C SER A 92 48.73 -5.42 11.37
N ASP A 93 49.77 -5.22 12.19
CA ASP A 93 49.72 -5.28 13.67
C ASP A 93 48.93 -6.46 14.26
N GLY A 94 49.20 -7.67 13.75
CA GLY A 94 48.51 -8.89 14.15
C GLY A 94 47.06 -8.95 13.68
N ARG A 95 46.65 -8.13 12.71
CA ARG A 95 45.31 -8.12 12.10
C ARG A 95 45.38 -8.57 10.65
N ILE A 96 44.34 -9.29 10.24
CA ILE A 96 44.09 -9.61 8.83
C ILE A 96 42.95 -8.70 8.39
N ASP A 97 43.23 -7.83 7.43
CA ASP A 97 42.26 -6.93 6.80
C ASP A 97 41.92 -7.47 5.41
N VAL A 98 40.70 -7.94 5.23
CA VAL A 98 40.22 -8.46 3.93
C VAL A 98 39.35 -7.40 3.29
N HIS A 99 39.81 -6.88 2.15
CA HIS A 99 39.08 -5.93 1.32
C HIS A 99 38.65 -6.61 0.03
N TRP A 100 37.36 -6.64 -0.23
CA TRP A 100 36.83 -7.06 -1.52
C TRP A 100 36.21 -5.84 -2.19
N ASN A 101 36.67 -5.57 -3.41
CA ASN A 101 36.11 -4.57 -4.32
C ASN A 101 35.38 -5.31 -5.44
N GLY A 102 34.05 -5.22 -5.45
CA GLY A 102 33.22 -5.79 -6.50
C GLY A 102 33.50 -5.22 -7.89
N THR A 103 33.04 -5.90 -8.93
CA THR A 103 33.11 -5.40 -10.32
C THR A 103 32.27 -4.13 -10.46
N GLN A 104 32.55 -3.33 -11.50
CA GLN A 104 31.72 -2.18 -11.85
C GLN A 104 30.25 -2.57 -12.01
N GLU A 105 30.01 -3.75 -12.59
CA GLU A 105 28.67 -4.33 -12.75
C GLU A 105 27.95 -4.56 -11.41
N GLN A 106 28.66 -5.01 -10.37
CA GLN A 106 28.12 -5.20 -9.02
C GLN A 106 27.88 -3.87 -8.32
N GLN A 107 28.73 -2.87 -8.57
CA GLN A 107 28.56 -1.52 -8.05
C GLN A 107 27.33 -0.82 -8.66
N ASP A 108 27.02 -1.12 -9.92
CA ASP A 108 25.88 -0.58 -10.64
C ASP A 108 24.63 -1.48 -10.58
N ALA A 109 24.70 -2.61 -9.86
CA ALA A 109 23.62 -3.60 -9.82
C ALA A 109 22.31 -3.04 -9.25
N LEU A 110 22.38 -2.21 -8.20
CA LEU A 110 21.18 -1.54 -7.67
C LEU A 110 20.54 -0.62 -8.72
N GLN A 111 21.34 0.20 -9.40
CA GLN A 111 20.84 1.12 -10.44
C GLN A 111 20.23 0.36 -11.62
N ARG A 112 20.82 -0.77 -12.01
CA ARG A 112 20.24 -1.67 -13.01
C ARG A 112 18.93 -2.29 -12.55
N ALA A 113 18.85 -2.72 -11.28
CA ALA A 113 17.62 -3.27 -10.72
C ALA A 113 16.49 -2.24 -10.75
N LEU A 114 16.77 -1.00 -10.33
CA LEU A 114 15.82 0.12 -10.42
C LEU A 114 15.38 0.37 -11.87
N GLY A 115 16.33 0.38 -12.82
CA GLY A 115 16.01 0.51 -14.25
C GLY A 115 15.15 -0.63 -14.80
N LEU A 116 15.29 -1.85 -14.28
CA LEU A 116 14.44 -2.99 -14.64
C LEU A 116 13.02 -2.85 -14.08
N ILE A 117 12.86 -2.29 -12.87
CA ILE A 117 11.55 -1.96 -12.30
C ILE A 117 10.85 -0.94 -13.18
N GLU A 118 11.53 0.14 -13.58
CA GLU A 118 10.97 1.18 -14.46
C GLU A 118 10.58 0.64 -15.85
N GLN A 119 11.29 -0.36 -16.35
CA GLN A 119 10.98 -1.04 -17.62
C GLN A 119 9.82 -2.04 -17.51
N GLY A 120 9.23 -2.22 -16.33
CA GLY A 120 8.18 -3.22 -16.12
C GLY A 120 8.69 -4.65 -16.15
N ARG A 121 9.95 -4.89 -15.74
CA ARG A 121 10.61 -6.20 -15.67
C ARG A 121 10.90 -6.62 -14.21
N PRO A 122 9.89 -6.69 -13.33
CA PRO A 122 10.11 -6.96 -11.90
C PRO A 122 10.77 -8.31 -11.58
N PRO A 123 10.58 -9.42 -12.32
CA PRO A 123 11.26 -10.68 -12.01
C PRO A 123 12.78 -10.58 -12.14
N GLU A 124 13.26 -9.87 -13.16
CA GLU A 124 14.70 -9.70 -13.38
C GLU A 124 15.32 -8.72 -12.37
N ALA A 125 14.57 -7.67 -12.00
CA ALA A 125 14.97 -6.77 -10.92
C ALA A 125 15.11 -7.52 -9.60
N ARG A 126 14.17 -8.43 -9.29
CA ARG A 126 14.19 -9.28 -8.10
C ARG A 126 15.44 -10.15 -8.05
N GLU A 127 15.74 -10.90 -9.11
CA GLU A 127 16.94 -11.75 -9.16
C GLU A 127 18.23 -10.94 -8.92
N LEU A 128 18.28 -9.72 -9.48
CA LEU A 128 19.43 -8.85 -9.31
C LEU A 128 19.54 -8.29 -7.89
N LEU A 129 18.43 -7.92 -7.25
CA LEU A 129 18.38 -7.47 -5.86
C LEU A 129 18.73 -8.60 -4.89
N GLU A 130 18.23 -9.81 -5.12
CA GLU A 130 18.60 -11.00 -4.33
C GLU A 130 20.10 -11.29 -4.44
N THR A 131 20.65 -11.20 -5.66
CA THR A 131 22.10 -11.32 -5.89
C THR A 131 22.86 -10.22 -5.17
N LEU A 132 22.36 -8.98 -5.21
CA LEU A 132 22.98 -7.87 -4.49
C LEU A 132 22.99 -8.13 -2.98
N LEU A 133 21.89 -8.62 -2.40
CA LEU A 133 21.80 -8.92 -0.97
C LEU A 133 22.66 -10.12 -0.55
N GLN A 134 22.97 -11.05 -1.46
CA GLN A 134 23.97 -12.10 -1.20
C GLN A 134 25.40 -11.54 -1.11
N LEU A 135 25.68 -10.43 -1.78
CA LEU A 135 26.97 -9.74 -1.78
C LEU A 135 27.04 -8.69 -0.65
N GLU A 136 25.94 -7.98 -0.42
CA GLU A 136 25.75 -6.89 0.53
C GLU A 136 24.47 -7.09 1.35
N PRO A 137 24.49 -7.96 2.36
CA PRO A 137 23.31 -8.20 3.20
C PRO A 137 22.82 -6.96 3.95
N SER A 138 23.64 -5.91 4.04
CA SER A 138 23.35 -4.66 4.75
C SER A 138 22.91 -3.51 3.85
N SER A 139 22.60 -3.76 2.57
CA SER A 139 22.11 -2.72 1.66
C SER A 139 20.64 -2.41 1.97
N SER A 140 20.38 -1.34 2.72
CA SER A 140 19.03 -0.90 3.06
C SER A 140 18.19 -0.60 1.81
N GLU A 141 18.78 0.08 0.81
CA GLU A 141 18.10 0.36 -0.46
C GLU A 141 17.69 -0.91 -1.19
N ALA A 142 18.52 -1.96 -1.19
CA ALA A 142 18.16 -3.21 -1.85
C ALA A 142 17.12 -4.02 -1.08
N LEU A 143 17.19 -4.03 0.25
CA LEU A 143 16.17 -4.63 1.12
C LEU A 143 14.82 -3.93 0.91
N TYR A 144 14.81 -2.59 0.87
CA TYR A 144 13.62 -1.79 0.60
C TYR A 144 13.00 -2.13 -0.76
N ASN A 145 13.78 -2.08 -1.84
CA ASN A 145 13.27 -2.34 -3.18
C ASN A 145 12.81 -3.79 -3.36
N LEU A 146 13.53 -4.78 -2.79
CA LEU A 146 13.09 -6.16 -2.82
C LEU A 146 11.80 -6.35 -2.01
N GLY A 147 11.70 -5.70 -0.85
CA GLY A 147 10.49 -5.69 -0.02
C GLY A 147 9.27 -5.14 -0.76
N LEU A 148 9.44 -4.05 -1.54
CA LEU A 148 8.38 -3.52 -2.41
C LEU A 148 7.95 -4.55 -3.47
N LEU A 149 8.90 -5.17 -4.17
CA LEU A 149 8.61 -6.18 -5.19
C LEU A 149 7.87 -7.40 -4.61
N CYS A 150 8.27 -7.86 -3.42
CA CYS A 150 7.58 -8.95 -2.71
C CYS A 150 6.17 -8.52 -2.29
N SER A 151 6.00 -7.28 -1.82
CA SER A 151 4.68 -6.74 -1.48
C SER A 151 3.78 -6.77 -2.71
N ASP A 152 4.23 -6.24 -3.84
CA ASP A 152 3.47 -6.21 -5.10
C ASP A 152 3.14 -7.61 -5.64
N ALA A 153 4.03 -8.58 -5.43
CA ALA A 153 3.79 -9.99 -5.74
C ALA A 153 2.79 -10.68 -4.78
N GLY A 154 2.40 -10.03 -3.67
CA GLY A 154 1.53 -10.60 -2.64
C GLY A 154 2.26 -11.50 -1.63
N GLU A 155 3.59 -11.51 -1.64
CA GLU A 155 4.44 -12.21 -0.67
C GLU A 155 4.64 -11.33 0.58
N LEU A 156 3.54 -11.10 1.29
CA LEU A 156 3.45 -10.03 2.30
C LEU A 156 4.31 -10.30 3.53
N GLU A 157 4.41 -11.56 3.97
CA GLU A 157 5.27 -11.94 5.08
C GLU A 157 6.74 -11.71 4.74
N HIS A 158 7.17 -12.11 3.53
CA HIS A 158 8.55 -11.91 3.10
C HIS A 158 8.87 -10.43 2.88
N ALA A 159 7.92 -9.65 2.35
CA ALA A 159 8.04 -8.21 2.26
C ALA A 159 8.26 -7.56 3.63
N ALA A 160 7.47 -7.96 4.63
CA ALA A 160 7.61 -7.47 6.00
C ALA A 160 8.98 -7.81 6.58
N GLU A 161 9.47 -9.04 6.45
CA GLU A 161 10.80 -9.46 6.92
C GLU A 161 11.93 -8.60 6.32
N LEU A 162 11.89 -8.36 5.01
CA LEU A 162 12.88 -7.55 4.30
C LEU A 162 12.84 -6.09 4.75
N LEU A 163 11.63 -5.53 4.93
CA LEU A 163 11.42 -4.14 5.34
C LEU A 163 11.78 -3.92 6.81
N GLU A 164 11.48 -4.88 7.69
CA GLU A 164 11.94 -4.90 9.09
C GLU A 164 13.47 -4.89 9.16
N HIS A 165 14.13 -5.69 8.33
CA HIS A 165 15.58 -5.68 8.24
C HIS A 165 16.12 -4.34 7.72
N CYS A 166 15.44 -3.75 6.72
CA CYS A 166 15.80 -2.43 6.20
C CYS A 166 15.75 -1.35 7.29
N VAL A 167 14.65 -1.25 8.04
CA VAL A 167 14.49 -0.22 9.07
C VAL A 167 15.35 -0.47 10.31
N ALA A 168 15.76 -1.71 10.56
CA ALA A 168 16.74 -2.03 11.59
C ALA A 168 18.16 -1.55 11.23
N LEU A 169 18.52 -1.58 9.94
CA LEU A 169 19.81 -1.11 9.42
C LEU A 169 19.83 0.41 9.24
N ASP A 170 18.73 0.99 8.74
CA ASP A 170 18.56 2.42 8.56
C ASP A 170 17.23 2.89 9.19
N PRO A 171 17.23 3.20 10.51
CA PRO A 171 16.04 3.68 11.20
C PRO A 171 15.52 5.03 10.71
N ALA A 172 16.30 5.78 9.92
CA ALA A 172 15.92 7.07 9.36
C ALA A 172 15.26 6.96 7.98
N HIS A 173 15.17 5.75 7.40
CA HIS A 173 14.58 5.52 6.09
C HIS A 173 13.04 5.59 6.15
N ALA A 174 12.49 6.80 6.04
CA ALA A 174 11.04 7.05 6.16
C ALA A 174 10.20 6.20 5.20
N ASN A 175 10.58 6.11 3.93
CA ASN A 175 9.85 5.30 2.94
C ASN A 175 9.81 3.80 3.28
N ALA A 176 10.86 3.24 3.91
CA ALA A 176 10.86 1.85 4.34
C ALA A 176 9.88 1.61 5.49
N TRP A 177 9.73 2.57 6.41
CA TRP A 177 8.69 2.55 7.44
C TRP A 177 7.27 2.62 6.84
N VAL A 178 7.06 3.46 5.82
CA VAL A 178 5.78 3.51 5.08
C VAL A 178 5.48 2.16 4.42
N ALA A 179 6.45 1.60 3.70
CA ALA A 179 6.32 0.32 3.01
C ALA A 179 6.04 -0.82 4.00
N LEU A 180 6.70 -0.83 5.16
CA LEU A 180 6.46 -1.83 6.22
C LEU A 180 5.01 -1.75 6.72
N GLY A 181 4.55 -0.54 7.02
CA GLY A 181 3.15 -0.30 7.41
C GLY A 181 2.15 -0.74 6.34
N MET A 182 2.45 -0.44 5.07
CA MET A 182 1.61 -0.85 3.94
C MET A 182 1.56 -2.37 3.76
N ALA A 183 2.70 -3.06 3.85
CA ALA A 183 2.77 -4.52 3.78
C ALA A 183 1.96 -5.16 4.91
N ALA A 184 2.08 -4.65 6.14
CA ALA A 184 1.31 -5.11 7.29
C ALA A 184 -0.21 -4.89 7.12
N LEU A 185 -0.64 -3.74 6.59
CA LEU A 185 -2.05 -3.50 6.29
C LEU A 185 -2.59 -4.46 5.22
N ARG A 186 -1.81 -4.72 4.17
CA ARG A 186 -2.18 -5.70 3.13
C ARG A 186 -2.25 -7.12 3.67
N ALA A 187 -1.49 -7.42 4.71
CA ALA A 187 -1.48 -8.72 5.40
C ALA A 187 -2.60 -8.85 6.44
N ASP A 188 -3.52 -7.88 6.51
CA ASP A 188 -4.60 -7.80 7.50
C ASP A 188 -4.06 -7.77 8.96
N ALA A 189 -2.88 -7.16 9.15
CA ALA A 189 -2.19 -7.02 10.43
C ALA A 189 -2.08 -5.53 10.87
N PRO A 190 -3.20 -4.83 11.13
CA PRO A 190 -3.19 -3.40 11.45
C PRO A 190 -2.41 -3.05 12.73
N GLU A 191 -2.35 -3.95 13.69
CA GLU A 191 -1.59 -3.77 14.94
C GLU A 191 -0.07 -3.68 14.70
N GLN A 192 0.44 -4.34 13.65
CA GLN A 192 1.86 -4.26 13.28
C GLN A 192 2.14 -3.02 12.43
N ALA A 193 1.16 -2.52 11.69
CA ALA A 193 1.30 -1.34 10.84
C ALA A 193 1.44 -0.04 11.63
N ARG A 194 0.74 0.08 12.78
CA ARG A 194 0.73 1.30 13.59
C ARG A 194 2.11 1.84 13.96
N PRO A 195 2.98 1.10 14.65
CA PRO A 195 4.29 1.63 15.07
C PRO A 195 5.15 2.04 13.88
N ALA A 196 5.05 1.31 12.75
CA ALA A 196 5.78 1.64 11.54
C ALA A 196 5.30 2.97 10.92
N LEU A 197 3.98 3.18 10.82
CA LEU A 197 3.39 4.40 10.25
C LEU A 197 3.55 5.61 11.16
N GLU A 198 3.47 5.44 12.48
CA GLU A 198 3.80 6.49 13.44
C GLU A 198 5.25 6.93 13.28
N LYS A 199 6.18 5.98 13.11
CA LYS A 199 7.59 6.29 12.89
C LYS A 199 7.83 7.00 11.55
N ALA A 200 7.15 6.58 10.49
CA ALA A 200 7.21 7.25 9.19
C ALA A 200 6.73 8.72 9.28
N VAL A 201 5.62 8.97 9.97
CA VAL A 201 5.07 10.32 10.17
C VAL A 201 5.95 11.18 11.10
N GLU A 202 6.64 10.57 12.07
CA GLU A 202 7.63 11.27 12.90
C GLU A 202 8.83 11.74 12.06
N LEU A 203 9.35 10.86 11.20
CA LEU A 203 10.51 11.16 10.34
C LEU A 203 10.15 12.19 9.26
N GLU A 204 9.00 12.05 8.62
CA GLU A 204 8.53 12.94 7.56
C GLU A 204 7.08 13.38 7.79
N PRO A 205 6.85 14.45 8.58
CA PRO A 205 5.50 14.89 8.96
C PRO A 205 4.59 15.36 7.80
N SER A 206 5.16 15.60 6.62
CA SER A 206 4.43 16.05 5.43
C SER A 206 4.46 15.03 4.28
N ASN A 207 4.95 13.81 4.51
CA ASN A 207 4.95 12.77 3.48
C ASN A 207 3.50 12.30 3.21
N PRO A 208 2.98 12.50 1.98
CA PRO A 208 1.58 12.19 1.67
C PRO A 208 1.28 10.69 1.76
N ASP A 209 2.22 9.81 1.39
CA ASP A 209 2.03 8.36 1.47
C ASP A 209 2.00 7.86 2.92
N ALA A 210 2.88 8.39 3.77
CA ALA A 210 2.87 8.10 5.20
C ALA A 210 1.53 8.51 5.84
N LEU A 211 1.09 9.75 5.59
CA LEU A 211 -0.15 10.29 6.14
C LEU A 211 -1.39 9.56 5.60
N ARG A 212 -1.43 9.26 4.29
CA ARG A 212 -2.52 8.51 3.65
C ARG A 212 -2.65 7.10 4.21
N THR A 213 -1.53 6.40 4.34
CA THR A 213 -1.51 5.02 4.85
C THR A 213 -1.86 4.99 6.34
N HIS A 214 -1.37 5.95 7.13
CA HIS A 214 -1.74 6.10 8.54
C HIS A 214 -3.23 6.42 8.72
N GLY A 215 -3.78 7.35 7.92
CA GLY A 215 -5.21 7.63 7.93
C GLY A 215 -6.08 6.41 7.59
N THR A 216 -5.61 5.57 6.67
CA THR A 216 -6.29 4.32 6.30
C THR A 216 -6.27 3.30 7.44
N LEU A 217 -5.11 3.14 8.11
CA LEU A 217 -5.00 2.32 9.32
C LEU A 217 -6.00 2.77 10.41
N LEU A 218 -6.08 4.07 10.68
CA LEU A 218 -7.00 4.61 11.70
C LEU A 218 -8.46 4.32 11.37
N LEU A 219 -8.84 4.29 10.08
CA LEU A 219 -10.18 3.86 9.68
C LEU A 219 -10.43 2.37 9.93
N MET A 220 -9.43 1.52 9.69
CA MET A 220 -9.53 0.08 9.99
C MET A 220 -9.64 -0.19 11.50
N GLN A 221 -9.02 0.66 12.33
CA GLN A 221 -9.08 0.56 13.79
C GLN A 221 -10.30 1.28 14.40
N HIS A 222 -11.25 1.72 13.57
CA HIS A 222 -12.47 2.42 14.00
C HIS A 222 -12.20 3.72 14.76
N GLU A 223 -11.14 4.46 14.39
CA GLU A 223 -10.76 5.77 14.93
C GLU A 223 -10.95 6.90 13.91
N PRO A 224 -12.19 7.14 13.41
CA PRO A 224 -12.42 8.00 12.26
C PRO A 224 -12.11 9.49 12.53
N ARG A 225 -12.23 9.96 13.78
CA ARG A 225 -11.93 11.35 14.14
C ARG A 225 -10.44 11.67 13.99
N GLU A 226 -9.58 10.75 14.43
CA GLU A 226 -8.13 10.88 14.26
C GLU A 226 -7.74 10.73 12.80
N ALA A 227 -8.38 9.80 12.08
CA ALA A 227 -8.20 9.63 10.65
C ALA A 227 -8.47 10.93 9.89
N VAL A 228 -9.56 11.67 10.21
CA VAL A 228 -9.86 12.97 9.60
C VAL A 228 -8.70 13.97 9.81
N ALA A 229 -8.14 14.04 11.02
CA ALA A 229 -7.04 14.96 11.31
C ALA A 229 -5.78 14.64 10.50
N VAL A 230 -5.41 13.36 10.40
CA VAL A 230 -4.25 12.89 9.63
C VAL A 230 -4.49 13.05 8.12
N LEU A 231 -5.66 12.71 7.62
CA LEU A 231 -6.00 12.79 6.20
C LEU A 231 -6.16 14.22 5.70
N ARG A 232 -6.52 15.17 6.57
CA ARG A 232 -6.45 16.61 6.22
C ARG A 232 -5.01 17.08 6.01
N ARG A 233 -4.05 16.56 6.78
CA ARG A 233 -2.63 16.83 6.52
C ARG A 233 -2.18 16.19 5.21
N ALA A 234 -2.64 14.97 4.93
CA ALA A 234 -2.38 14.30 3.64
C ALA A 234 -2.93 15.13 2.47
N GLN A 235 -4.15 15.66 2.59
CA GLN A 235 -4.77 16.52 1.58
C GLN A 235 -4.00 17.83 1.40
N ALA A 236 -3.50 18.44 2.47
CA ALA A 236 -2.68 19.64 2.37
C ALA A 236 -1.34 19.37 1.64
N ALA A 237 -0.75 18.19 1.83
CA ALA A 237 0.48 17.77 1.15
C ALA A 237 0.23 17.36 -0.33
N ALA A 238 -0.90 16.71 -0.62
CA ALA A 238 -1.27 16.21 -1.94
C ALA A 238 -2.77 16.48 -2.24
N PRO A 239 -3.14 17.74 -2.59
CA PRO A 239 -4.55 18.14 -2.70
C PRO A 239 -5.29 17.50 -3.87
N GLY A 240 -4.57 17.00 -4.88
CA GLY A 240 -5.13 16.35 -6.06
C GLY A 240 -5.01 14.83 -6.07
N ASP A 241 -4.61 14.19 -4.96
CA ASP A 241 -4.55 12.72 -4.88
C ASP A 241 -5.96 12.14 -4.66
N PRO A 242 -6.53 11.41 -5.64
CA PRO A 242 -7.87 10.82 -5.52
C PRO A 242 -8.01 9.84 -4.36
N VAL A 243 -6.93 9.15 -3.98
CA VAL A 243 -6.94 8.18 -2.88
C VAL A 243 -7.02 8.92 -1.54
N VAL A 244 -6.28 10.02 -1.37
CA VAL A 244 -6.39 10.87 -0.17
C VAL A 244 -7.79 11.46 -0.03
N LEU A 245 -8.34 12.01 -1.11
CA LEU A 245 -9.69 12.59 -1.10
C LEU A 245 -10.76 11.54 -0.76
N LEU A 246 -10.65 10.33 -1.33
CA LEU A 246 -11.55 9.22 -1.03
C LEU A 246 -11.43 8.78 0.44
N SER A 247 -10.23 8.55 0.94
CA SER A 247 -10.00 8.16 2.33
C SER A 247 -10.51 9.23 3.30
N LEU A 248 -10.30 10.51 3.01
CA LEU A 248 -10.82 11.62 3.83
C LEU A 248 -12.35 11.64 3.83
N ALA A 249 -13.00 11.48 2.67
CA ALA A 249 -14.46 11.39 2.60
C ALA A 249 -15.00 10.21 3.40
N GLN A 250 -14.34 9.04 3.33
CA GLN A 250 -14.71 7.87 4.12
C GLN A 250 -14.55 8.13 5.63
N ALA A 251 -13.48 8.81 6.03
CA ALA A 251 -13.24 9.19 7.42
C ALA A 251 -14.29 10.16 7.96
N LEU A 252 -14.65 11.17 7.17
CA LEU A 252 -15.71 12.12 7.50
C LEU A 252 -17.06 11.44 7.70
N ILE A 253 -17.44 10.54 6.78
CA ILE A 253 -18.69 9.77 6.89
C ILE A 253 -18.68 8.87 8.13
N ALA A 254 -17.55 8.23 8.44
CA ALA A 254 -17.43 7.35 9.60
C ALA A 254 -17.38 8.12 10.93
N ALA A 255 -16.84 9.34 10.94
CA ALA A 255 -16.73 10.18 12.13
C ALA A 255 -18.07 10.74 12.56
N ASP A 256 -18.80 11.33 11.61
CA ASP A 256 -20.16 11.86 11.79
C ASP A 256 -20.74 12.19 10.41
N LEU A 257 -21.56 11.28 9.87
CA LEU A 257 -22.19 11.48 8.56
C LEU A 257 -23.10 12.70 8.56
N ASP A 258 -23.80 13.00 9.65
CA ASP A 258 -24.72 14.13 9.72
C ASP A 258 -23.98 15.47 9.69
N ALA A 259 -22.88 15.58 10.43
CA ALA A 259 -22.07 16.79 10.47
C ALA A 259 -21.28 17.01 9.18
N HIS A 260 -20.84 15.92 8.52
CA HIS A 260 -19.85 16.00 7.45
C HIS A 260 -20.36 15.58 6.05
N ALA A 261 -21.64 15.26 5.88
CA ALA A 261 -22.22 14.84 4.61
C ALA A 261 -21.86 15.77 3.43
N ALA A 262 -21.99 17.08 3.61
CA ALA A 262 -21.76 18.05 2.54
C ALA A 262 -20.28 18.17 2.14
N GLU A 263 -19.37 18.10 3.12
CA GLU A 263 -17.92 18.10 2.89
C GLU A 263 -17.50 16.80 2.19
N ALA A 264 -17.94 15.66 2.71
CA ALA A 264 -17.65 14.35 2.13
C ALA A 264 -18.15 14.24 0.68
N ASP A 265 -19.38 14.66 0.38
CA ASP A 265 -19.92 14.64 -0.99
C ASP A 265 -19.11 15.56 -1.94
N GLY A 266 -18.66 16.72 -1.45
CA GLY A 266 -17.78 17.61 -2.21
C GLY A 266 -16.46 16.93 -2.61
N LEU A 267 -15.82 16.22 -1.68
CA LEU A 267 -14.60 15.47 -1.94
C LEU A 267 -14.83 14.32 -2.92
N LEU A 268 -15.94 13.57 -2.77
CA LEU A 268 -16.27 12.46 -3.67
C LEU A 268 -16.52 12.94 -5.10
N ARG A 269 -17.12 14.12 -5.29
CA ARG A 269 -17.27 14.71 -6.63
C ARG A 269 -15.91 15.07 -7.24
N GLN A 270 -14.99 15.64 -6.47
CA GLN A 270 -13.62 15.87 -6.94
C GLN A 270 -12.93 14.56 -7.34
N VAL A 271 -13.12 13.47 -6.58
CA VAL A 271 -12.59 12.15 -6.95
C VAL A 271 -13.13 11.69 -8.30
N LEU A 272 -14.43 11.84 -8.56
CA LEU A 272 -15.06 11.43 -9.82
C LEU A 272 -14.67 12.31 -11.01
N GLU A 273 -14.33 13.58 -10.77
CA GLU A 273 -13.78 14.48 -11.79
C GLU A 273 -12.34 14.09 -12.18
N LEU A 274 -11.51 13.72 -11.19
CA LEU A 274 -10.12 13.30 -11.42
C LEU A 274 -10.03 11.90 -12.01
N VAL A 275 -10.84 10.96 -11.51
CA VAL A 275 -10.85 9.55 -11.87
C VAL A 275 -12.29 9.07 -12.07
N PRO A 276 -12.83 9.16 -13.30
CA PRO A 276 -14.24 8.82 -13.56
C PRO A 276 -14.52 7.31 -13.58
N ARG A 277 -13.49 6.48 -13.74
CA ARG A 277 -13.59 5.01 -13.92
C ARG A 277 -12.56 4.26 -13.08
N GLY A 278 -12.82 2.99 -12.83
CA GLY A 278 -11.97 2.13 -12.00
C GLY A 278 -12.44 1.99 -10.56
N GLU A 279 -11.69 1.26 -9.76
CA GLU A 279 -12.11 0.87 -8.40
C GLU A 279 -12.32 2.09 -7.47
N ILE A 280 -11.47 3.11 -7.59
CA ILE A 280 -11.58 4.37 -6.82
C ILE A 280 -12.91 5.07 -7.13
N ALA A 281 -13.27 5.17 -8.41
CA ALA A 281 -14.52 5.79 -8.85
C ALA A 281 -15.74 5.01 -8.35
N GLU A 282 -15.69 3.68 -8.37
CA GLU A 282 -16.74 2.81 -7.83
C GLU A 282 -16.92 2.99 -6.33
N LYS A 283 -15.82 3.04 -5.57
CA LYS A 283 -15.86 3.33 -4.12
C LYS A 283 -16.45 4.71 -3.85
N ALA A 284 -16.09 5.71 -4.66
CA ALA A 284 -16.61 7.06 -4.52
C ALA A 284 -18.11 7.15 -4.81
N ARG A 285 -18.59 6.51 -5.89
CA ARG A 285 -20.02 6.42 -6.22
C ARG A 285 -20.83 5.78 -5.10
N ARG A 286 -20.37 4.64 -4.57
CA ARG A 286 -21.04 3.96 -3.45
C ARG A 286 -21.12 4.85 -2.20
N ALA A 287 -20.04 5.57 -1.88
CA ALA A 287 -20.03 6.48 -0.75
C ALA A 287 -20.99 7.67 -0.95
N SER A 288 -21.06 8.24 -2.15
CA SER A 288 -21.98 9.35 -2.47
C SER A 288 -23.44 8.88 -2.43
N GLN A 289 -23.73 7.68 -2.95
CA GLN A 289 -25.05 7.06 -2.84
C GLN A 289 -25.47 6.84 -1.38
N ARG A 290 -24.54 6.42 -0.51
CA ARG A 290 -24.80 6.27 0.93
C ARG A 290 -25.18 7.61 1.57
N ILE A 291 -24.48 8.69 1.24
CA ILE A 291 -24.81 10.05 1.72
C ILE A 291 -26.19 10.49 1.22
N ALA A 292 -26.48 10.28 -0.07
CA ALA A 292 -27.79 10.58 -0.66
C ALA A 292 -28.93 9.86 0.07
N ASN A 293 -28.80 8.55 0.27
CA ASN A 293 -29.81 7.74 0.95
C ASN A 293 -30.01 8.16 2.42
N HIS A 294 -28.93 8.49 3.14
CA HIS A 294 -29.01 8.95 4.53
C HIS A 294 -29.77 10.28 4.65
N ASN A 295 -29.41 11.27 3.84
CA ASN A 295 -30.04 12.59 3.87
C ASN A 295 -31.52 12.54 3.49
N LEU A 296 -31.87 11.73 2.48
CA LEU A 296 -33.27 11.49 2.11
C LEU A 296 -34.07 10.89 3.27
N ARG A 297 -33.53 9.88 3.97
CA ARG A 297 -34.18 9.27 5.16
C ARG A 297 -34.39 10.28 6.29
N ARG A 298 -33.37 11.12 6.58
CA ARG A 298 -33.46 12.14 7.63
C ARG A 298 -34.60 13.13 7.38
N SER A 299 -34.88 13.44 6.11
CA SER A 299 -35.95 14.38 5.74
C SER A 299 -37.37 13.79 5.84
N GLN A 300 -37.55 12.46 5.82
CA GLN A 300 -38.85 11.83 5.55
C GLN A 300 -39.24 10.62 6.44
N GLY A 301 -38.40 10.21 7.40
CA GLY A 301 -38.71 9.12 8.36
C GLY A 301 -38.50 7.70 7.78
N GLU A 302 -38.82 6.67 8.57
CA GLU A 302 -38.77 5.28 8.13
C GLU A 302 -40.00 4.92 7.28
N GLY A 303 -39.83 4.88 5.94
CA GLY A 303 -40.91 4.56 5.00
C GLY A 303 -40.51 4.80 3.53
N LEU A 304 -41.44 4.56 2.60
CA LEU A 304 -41.27 4.92 1.19
C LEU A 304 -41.11 6.45 1.08
N ARG A 305 -40.08 6.91 0.37
CA ARG A 305 -39.75 8.34 0.24
C ARG A 305 -40.72 9.03 -0.71
N PRO A 306 -41.66 9.90 -0.25
CA PRO A 306 -42.69 10.46 -1.13
C PRO A 306 -42.12 11.28 -2.29
N ALA A 307 -41.05 12.04 -2.05
CA ALA A 307 -40.39 12.82 -3.11
C ALA A 307 -39.77 11.94 -4.21
N VAL A 308 -39.27 10.76 -3.85
CA VAL A 308 -38.74 9.78 -4.81
C VAL A 308 -39.89 9.13 -5.57
N VAL A 309 -40.98 8.74 -4.87
CA VAL A 309 -42.18 8.18 -5.52
C VAL A 309 -42.78 9.18 -6.51
N ASP A 310 -42.89 10.46 -6.15
CA ASP A 310 -43.40 11.51 -7.03
C ASP A 310 -42.47 11.77 -8.22
N GLY A 311 -41.16 11.80 -7.98
CA GLY A 311 -40.16 11.89 -9.05
C GLY A 311 -40.22 10.71 -10.02
N LEU A 312 -40.40 9.50 -9.51
CA LEU A 312 -40.58 8.29 -10.32
C LEU A 312 -41.89 8.31 -11.10
N ARG A 313 -42.99 8.81 -10.53
CA ARG A 313 -44.26 8.98 -11.27
C ARG A 313 -44.10 9.96 -12.44
N GLN A 314 -43.43 11.09 -12.20
CA GLN A 314 -43.13 12.07 -13.26
C GLN A 314 -42.26 11.42 -14.35
N ALA A 315 -41.22 10.70 -13.95
CA ALA A 315 -40.34 10.01 -14.89
C ALA A 315 -41.09 8.92 -15.69
N LEU A 316 -41.99 8.14 -15.06
CA LEU A 316 -42.86 7.18 -15.75
C LEU A 316 -43.75 7.87 -16.81
N GLN A 317 -44.32 9.03 -16.47
CA GLN A 317 -45.13 9.80 -17.41
C GLN A 317 -44.31 10.31 -18.59
N ILE A 318 -43.08 10.78 -18.35
CA ILE A 318 -42.14 11.16 -19.42
C ILE A 318 -41.87 9.96 -20.33
N TYR A 319 -41.41 8.83 -19.78
CA TYR A 319 -41.09 7.63 -20.55
C TYR A 319 -42.29 7.06 -21.34
N ALA A 320 -43.51 7.18 -20.82
CA ALA A 320 -44.73 6.77 -21.52
C ALA A 320 -44.98 7.55 -22.82
N GLY A 321 -44.57 8.82 -22.88
CA GLY A 321 -44.70 9.68 -24.07
C GLY A 321 -43.60 9.50 -25.11
N LEU A 322 -42.54 8.73 -24.81
CA LEU A 322 -41.36 8.58 -25.67
C LEU A 322 -41.35 7.24 -26.42
N ASN A 323 -40.88 7.28 -27.67
CA ASN A 323 -40.60 6.08 -28.46
C ASN A 323 -39.26 5.41 -28.02
N PRO A 324 -38.98 4.15 -28.42
CA PRO A 324 -37.78 3.43 -27.96
C PRO A 324 -36.44 4.15 -28.20
N GLU A 325 -36.28 4.81 -29.35
CA GLU A 325 -35.05 5.56 -29.66
C GLU A 325 -34.90 6.79 -28.77
N GLN A 326 -35.99 7.52 -28.54
CA GLN A 326 -36.01 8.67 -27.63
C GLN A 326 -35.71 8.26 -26.19
N ARG A 327 -36.28 7.13 -25.72
CA ARG A 327 -35.99 6.59 -24.37
C ARG A 327 -34.51 6.30 -24.18
N LYS A 328 -33.87 5.73 -25.20
CA LYS A 328 -32.43 5.45 -25.19
C LYS A 328 -31.61 6.74 -25.22
N ALA A 329 -31.99 7.72 -26.04
CA ALA A 329 -31.31 9.01 -26.10
C ALA A 329 -31.34 9.74 -24.75
N VAL A 330 -32.53 9.81 -24.12
CA VAL A 330 -32.69 10.38 -22.77
C VAL A 330 -31.80 9.65 -21.79
N LEU A 331 -31.86 8.31 -21.75
CA LEU A 331 -31.07 7.52 -20.80
C LEU A 331 -29.56 7.77 -20.95
N VAL A 332 -29.04 7.82 -22.19
CA VAL A 332 -27.63 8.08 -22.44
C VAL A 332 -27.22 9.46 -21.91
N GLU A 333 -28.02 10.48 -22.20
CA GLU A 333 -27.73 11.85 -21.75
C GLU A 333 -27.75 11.95 -20.22
N VAL A 334 -28.83 11.48 -19.57
CA VAL A 334 -28.93 11.57 -18.11
C VAL A 334 -27.89 10.71 -17.41
N SER A 335 -27.49 9.58 -17.98
CA SER A 335 -26.43 8.73 -17.43
C SER A 335 -25.06 9.40 -17.55
N ALA A 336 -24.77 10.10 -18.65
CA ALA A 336 -23.53 10.86 -18.80
C ALA A 336 -23.41 12.01 -17.80
N ILE A 337 -24.54 12.63 -17.42
CA ILE A 337 -24.59 13.60 -16.32
C ILE A 337 -24.39 12.86 -14.98
N GLY A 338 -25.05 11.71 -14.82
CA GLY A 338 -24.96 10.82 -13.65
C GLY A 338 -23.54 10.35 -13.32
N GLU A 339 -22.72 10.05 -14.32
CA GLU A 339 -21.33 9.60 -14.15
C GLU A 339 -20.46 10.61 -13.38
N LYS A 340 -20.81 11.91 -13.44
CA LYS A 340 -20.11 13.00 -12.74
C LYS A 340 -20.53 13.15 -11.27
N GLY A 341 -21.51 12.36 -10.83
CA GLY A 341 -22.13 12.48 -9.51
C GLY A 341 -23.27 13.49 -9.51
N LEU A 342 -24.47 13.03 -9.12
CA LEU A 342 -25.66 13.87 -8.98
C LEU A 342 -25.82 14.30 -7.52
N PRO A 343 -25.86 15.61 -7.23
CA PRO A 343 -26.11 16.11 -5.88
C PRO A 343 -27.61 16.02 -5.58
N VAL A 344 -28.15 14.81 -5.41
CA VAL A 344 -29.59 14.52 -5.20
C VAL A 344 -30.18 15.30 -4.02
N ASN A 345 -29.34 15.71 -3.07
CA ASN A 345 -29.71 16.47 -1.87
C ASN A 345 -29.76 18.00 -2.08
N ARG A 346 -29.46 18.49 -3.29
CA ARG A 346 -29.43 19.92 -3.62
C ARG A 346 -30.54 20.25 -4.62
N PRO A 347 -31.78 20.46 -4.16
CA PRO A 347 -32.90 20.75 -5.05
C PRO A 347 -32.74 22.07 -5.82
N GLU A 348 -31.88 22.97 -5.34
CA GLU A 348 -31.49 24.21 -6.01
C GLU A 348 -30.65 23.99 -7.27
N VAL A 349 -30.00 22.83 -7.40
CA VAL A 349 -29.20 22.48 -8.58
C VAL A 349 -30.13 21.88 -9.63
N SER A 350 -30.21 22.55 -10.77
CA SER A 350 -31.08 22.17 -11.86
C SER A 350 -30.29 21.95 -13.16
N TYR A 351 -30.74 21.00 -13.96
CA TYR A 351 -30.13 20.55 -15.20
C TYR A 351 -31.11 20.74 -16.35
N THR A 352 -30.59 21.22 -17.48
CA THR A 352 -31.31 21.24 -18.75
C THR A 352 -30.83 20.10 -19.61
N LEU A 353 -31.74 19.43 -20.29
CA LEU A 353 -31.45 18.32 -21.19
C LEU A 353 -31.68 18.78 -22.64
N GLU A 354 -30.88 18.24 -23.56
CA GLU A 354 -31.09 18.39 -25.00
C GLU A 354 -32.28 17.54 -25.47
N THR A 355 -32.46 16.37 -24.84
CA THR A 355 -33.51 15.41 -25.22
C THR A 355 -34.89 15.71 -24.63
N LEU A 356 -34.97 16.50 -23.54
CA LEU A 356 -36.21 16.82 -22.85
C LEU A 356 -36.32 18.31 -22.56
N THR A 357 -37.51 18.88 -22.76
CA THR A 357 -37.78 20.28 -22.45
C THR A 357 -38.04 20.49 -20.96
N GLY A 358 -37.44 21.54 -20.41
CA GLY A 358 -37.63 21.92 -19.01
C GLY A 358 -36.33 21.91 -18.20
N SER A 359 -36.49 22.07 -16.88
CA SER A 359 -35.39 22.03 -15.93
C SER A 359 -35.65 20.92 -14.92
N PHE A 360 -34.61 20.12 -14.66
CA PHE A 360 -34.70 18.90 -13.87
C PHE A 360 -33.77 19.00 -12.67
N THR A 361 -34.26 18.66 -11.48
CA THR A 361 -33.42 18.51 -10.29
C THR A 361 -32.54 17.26 -10.39
N ALA A 362 -31.47 17.20 -9.60
CA ALA A 362 -30.64 16.00 -9.48
C ALA A 362 -31.45 14.75 -9.10
N LEU A 363 -32.47 14.89 -8.25
CA LEU A 363 -33.37 13.79 -7.88
C LEU A 363 -34.23 13.31 -9.06
N GLN A 364 -34.75 14.23 -9.87
CA GLN A 364 -35.50 13.87 -11.07
C GLN A 364 -34.62 13.17 -12.10
N LEU A 365 -33.38 13.62 -12.29
CA LEU A 365 -32.41 12.90 -13.14
C LEU A 365 -32.13 11.49 -12.62
N ALA A 366 -31.93 11.32 -11.31
CA ALA A 366 -31.75 10.00 -10.71
C ALA A 366 -32.96 9.08 -10.97
N CYS A 367 -34.18 9.60 -10.85
CA CYS A 367 -35.41 8.85 -11.16
C CYS A 367 -35.50 8.48 -12.65
N LEU A 368 -35.08 9.36 -13.56
CA LEU A 368 -35.01 9.07 -15.00
C LEU A 368 -33.99 7.97 -15.31
N ILE A 369 -32.79 8.03 -14.72
CA ILE A 369 -31.77 6.98 -14.88
C ILE A 369 -32.29 5.64 -14.37
N GLU A 370 -32.89 5.61 -13.17
CA GLU A 370 -33.43 4.39 -12.55
C GLU A 370 -34.47 3.69 -13.44
N LEU A 371 -35.44 4.45 -13.96
CA LEU A 371 -36.47 3.87 -14.84
C LEU A 371 -35.93 3.54 -16.22
N GLY A 372 -35.04 4.36 -16.77
CA GLY A 372 -34.40 4.09 -18.05
C GLY A 372 -33.57 2.80 -18.00
N ALA A 373 -32.80 2.57 -16.94
CA ALA A 373 -32.05 1.33 -16.74
C ALA A 373 -32.97 0.10 -16.76
N ARG A 374 -34.14 0.18 -16.12
CA ARG A 374 -35.14 -0.90 -16.10
C ARG A 374 -35.82 -1.11 -17.46
N GLN A 375 -36.31 -0.03 -18.08
CA GLN A 375 -37.14 -0.13 -19.29
C GLN A 375 -36.33 -0.28 -20.58
N VAL A 376 -35.12 0.28 -20.63
CA VAL A 376 -34.27 0.29 -21.84
C VAL A 376 -33.20 -0.78 -21.78
N LEU A 377 -32.56 -0.97 -20.62
CA LEU A 377 -31.44 -1.92 -20.45
C LEU A 377 -31.87 -3.25 -19.81
N GLY A 378 -33.10 -3.35 -19.28
CA GLY A 378 -33.58 -4.55 -18.58
C GLY A 378 -32.90 -4.81 -17.24
N MET A 379 -32.29 -3.80 -16.63
CA MET A 379 -31.60 -3.92 -15.35
C MET A 379 -32.59 -3.94 -14.18
N ALA A 380 -32.26 -4.67 -13.11
CA ALA A 380 -33.10 -4.76 -11.91
C ALA A 380 -33.03 -3.51 -11.01
N ASP A 381 -31.89 -2.81 -11.01
CA ASP A 381 -31.61 -1.60 -10.24
C ASP A 381 -30.75 -0.66 -11.11
N GLY A 382 -31.10 0.62 -11.12
CA GLY A 382 -30.31 1.68 -11.76
C GLY A 382 -29.18 2.21 -10.88
N GLY A 383 -29.00 1.65 -9.69
CA GLY A 383 -27.90 1.97 -8.78
C GLY A 383 -28.22 3.10 -7.82
N PHE A 384 -29.51 3.45 -7.65
CA PHE A 384 -29.95 4.44 -6.66
C PHE A 384 -30.64 3.80 -5.45
N GLY A 385 -31.01 2.53 -5.52
CA GLY A 385 -31.71 1.84 -4.42
C GLY A 385 -33.11 2.38 -4.21
N PHE A 386 -33.84 2.61 -5.31
CA PHE A 386 -35.22 3.10 -5.32
C PHE A 386 -36.25 1.96 -5.48
N GLU A 387 -35.85 0.71 -5.24
CA GLU A 387 -36.64 -0.48 -5.59
C GLU A 387 -38.05 -0.47 -4.99
N GLY A 388 -38.17 -0.14 -3.70
CA GLY A 388 -39.47 -0.04 -3.03
C GLY A 388 -40.35 1.06 -3.62
N GLU A 389 -39.78 2.23 -3.88
CA GLU A 389 -40.49 3.36 -4.47
C GLU A 389 -40.88 3.14 -5.93
N VAL A 390 -40.05 2.44 -6.70
CA VAL A 390 -40.35 2.05 -8.09
C VAL A 390 -41.56 1.11 -8.11
N GLN A 391 -41.61 0.12 -7.22
CA GLN A 391 -42.75 -0.79 -7.13
C GLN A 391 -44.03 -0.03 -6.79
N GLU A 392 -43.97 0.92 -5.86
CA GLU A 392 -45.12 1.74 -5.49
C GLU A 392 -45.57 2.67 -6.64
N ALA A 393 -44.64 3.33 -7.32
CA ALA A 393 -44.93 4.20 -8.45
C ALA A 393 -45.60 3.41 -9.61
N LEU A 394 -45.11 2.20 -9.90
CA LEU A 394 -45.70 1.32 -10.93
C LEU A 394 -47.09 0.82 -10.55
N ARG A 395 -47.32 0.44 -9.29
CA ARG A 395 -48.66 0.05 -8.80
C ARG A 395 -49.67 1.18 -8.94
N ALA A 396 -49.28 2.40 -8.55
CA ALA A 396 -50.14 3.58 -8.68
C ALA A 396 -50.48 3.88 -10.15
N GLN A 397 -49.54 3.65 -11.07
CA GLN A 397 -49.76 3.81 -12.51
C GLN A 397 -50.77 2.79 -13.05
N GLN A 398 -50.65 1.51 -12.66
CA GLN A 398 -51.58 0.44 -13.05
C GLN A 398 -52.99 0.62 -12.48
N ALA A 399 -53.12 1.23 -11.30
CA ALA A 399 -54.42 1.54 -10.71
C ALA A 399 -55.11 2.76 -11.37
N SER A 400 -54.37 3.55 -12.13
CA SER A 400 -54.86 4.79 -12.79
C SER A 400 -55.12 4.61 -14.30
N SER A 401 -54.78 3.45 -14.85
CA SER A 401 -54.99 3.02 -16.25
C SER A 401 -56.15 2.06 -16.36
#